data_AF-A0A7G9B3L1-F1
#
_entry.id   AF-A0A7G9B3L1-F1
#
_cell.length_a   1.000
_cell.length_b   1.000
_cell.length_c   1.000
_cell.angle_alpha   90.00
_cell.angle_beta   90.00
_cell.angle_gamma   90.00
#
_symmetry.space_group_name_H-M   'P 1'
#
loop_
_entity.id
_entity.type
_entity.pdbx_description
1 polymer ?
#
loop_
_entity_poly.entity_id
_entity_poly.type
_entity_poly.pdbx_seq_one_letter_code
_entity_poly.pdbx_strand_id
1 'polypeptide(L)'
;MKKTVVSASLSLALAAVMGLSALAADAGLISPAAGNSADTAPERTYTIQVNGEDTGIQACVMVPLRAIAEKLGFQVTWSNGTVLVDNGVMHTTVTIGKDSYIVTTSNPDLVGMSAPFSLGAAPYVTDGVTYVPLGLFDALLGSKEGTIAVEGSKILIHTDSGSTELANPFTDCTTLKEAQDLAGFSITVPEASSACKETRIRVIKGSLIEVVYANGEEELCIRKGSGSGDVSGDYNFYAQTKSVTVDGLQVTMKGADGEIRLATWSSGGYTFAVSSSQGVSASEMTNFIQAVK
;
A
#
# COMPACT_ATOMS: atom_id res chain seq x y z
N MET A 1 -57.07 54.32 -27.65
CA MET A 1 -57.27 54.54 -26.19
C MET A 1 -57.57 53.20 -25.52
N LYS A 2 -56.82 52.86 -24.46
CA LYS A 2 -57.05 51.77 -23.46
C LYS A 2 -56.95 50.33 -24.01
N LYS A 3 -56.46 49.30 -23.31
CA LYS A 3 -55.71 49.08 -22.05
C LYS A 3 -55.21 47.60 -22.08
N THR A 4 -54.36 47.28 -21.13
CA THR A 4 -53.35 46.22 -20.97
C THR A 4 -53.82 44.80 -20.54
N VAL A 5 -52.88 43.83 -20.58
CA VAL A 5 -52.68 42.55 -19.81
C VAL A 5 -53.57 41.33 -20.21
N VAL A 6 -53.20 40.03 -20.19
CA VAL A 6 -52.18 39.19 -19.49
C VAL A 6 -51.78 37.94 -20.31
N SER A 7 -50.56 37.48 -20.06
CA SER A 7 -49.83 36.24 -20.39
C SER A 7 -50.57 34.89 -20.28
N ALA A 8 -50.11 33.89 -21.04
CA ALA A 8 -49.48 32.66 -20.53
C ALA A 8 -49.17 31.67 -21.68
N SER A 9 -47.89 31.37 -21.88
CA SER A 9 -47.37 30.37 -22.81
C SER A 9 -47.09 29.06 -22.08
N LEU A 10 -47.60 27.93 -22.61
CA LEU A 10 -47.11 26.59 -22.24
C LEU A 10 -47.04 25.71 -23.49
N SER A 11 -45.83 25.21 -23.73
CA SER A 11 -45.37 24.53 -24.93
C SER A 11 -45.57 23.01 -24.91
N LEU A 12 -45.48 22.46 -26.11
CA LEU A 12 -45.82 21.15 -26.65
C LEU A 12 -44.64 20.14 -26.63
N ALA A 13 -44.88 18.85 -26.37
CA ALA A 13 -44.27 17.63 -26.98
C ALA A 13 -44.63 16.37 -26.13
N LEU A 14 -45.33 15.32 -26.63
CA LEU A 14 -44.92 14.17 -27.48
C LEU A 14 -43.74 13.37 -26.85
N ALA A 15 -43.70 12.04 -26.68
CA ALA A 15 -44.41 10.89 -27.27
C ALA A 15 -44.33 9.64 -26.33
N ALA A 16 -45.06 8.59 -26.71
CA ALA A 16 -45.26 7.30 -26.04
C ALA A 16 -44.08 6.31 -26.05
N VAL A 17 -44.10 5.27 -25.21
CA VAL A 17 -44.29 3.84 -25.59
C VAL A 17 -44.17 2.87 -24.39
N MET A 18 -45.22 2.06 -24.27
CA MET A 18 -45.42 0.67 -23.80
C MET A 18 -44.50 0.03 -22.75
N GLY A 19 -45.15 -0.54 -21.74
CA GLY A 19 -44.56 -1.41 -20.73
C GLY A 19 -44.40 -2.86 -21.16
N LEU A 20 -43.55 -3.54 -20.41
CA LEU A 20 -43.50 -4.99 -20.25
C LEU A 20 -43.32 -5.25 -18.75
N SER A 21 -44.31 -5.90 -18.15
CA SER A 21 -44.23 -6.48 -16.82
C SER A 21 -43.48 -7.79 -16.88
N ALA A 22 -42.37 -7.91 -16.14
CA ALA A 22 -41.71 -9.18 -15.90
C ALA A 22 -41.41 -9.34 -14.39
N LEU A 23 -42.18 -10.26 -13.79
CA LEU A 23 -41.90 -11.09 -12.61
C LEU A 23 -40.89 -10.56 -11.57
N ALA A 24 -41.42 -10.12 -10.42
CA ALA A 24 -40.66 -10.12 -9.17
C ALA A 24 -40.62 -11.55 -8.62
N ALA A 25 -39.44 -12.18 -8.66
CA ALA A 25 -39.12 -13.32 -7.83
C ALA A 25 -38.53 -12.79 -6.52
N ASP A 26 -39.25 -13.02 -5.43
CA ASP A 26 -38.76 -12.85 -4.07
C ASP A 26 -37.67 -13.89 -3.80
N ALA A 27 -36.44 -13.42 -3.68
CA ALA A 27 -35.31 -14.19 -3.15
C ALA A 27 -34.70 -13.30 -2.06
N GLY A 28 -34.90 -13.71 -0.81
CA GLY A 28 -34.47 -12.99 0.38
C GLY A 28 -33.02 -12.54 0.29
N LEU A 29 -32.82 -11.22 0.40
CA LEU A 29 -31.52 -10.60 0.55
C LEU A 29 -30.99 -10.90 1.95
N ILE A 30 -30.19 -11.95 2.07
CA ILE A 30 -29.18 -12.04 3.12
C ILE A 30 -28.10 -10.98 2.82
N SER A 31 -28.05 -9.93 3.64
CA SER A 31 -26.96 -8.96 3.64
C SER A 31 -25.64 -9.68 3.90
N PRO A 32 -24.58 -9.46 3.10
CA PRO A 32 -23.24 -9.86 3.51
C PRO A 32 -22.79 -8.92 4.62
N ALA A 33 -22.53 -9.47 5.81
CA ALA A 33 -21.80 -8.81 6.87
C ALA A 33 -20.44 -8.39 6.32
N ALA A 34 -20.18 -7.08 6.31
CA ALA A 34 -18.85 -6.54 6.07
C ALA A 34 -17.95 -6.97 7.24
N GLY A 35 -17.18 -8.03 7.03
CA GLY A 35 -16.01 -8.31 7.84
C GLY A 35 -14.93 -7.31 7.47
N ASN A 36 -14.68 -6.33 8.34
CA ASN A 36 -13.48 -5.52 8.22
C ASN A 36 -12.28 -6.38 8.63
N SER A 37 -11.44 -6.70 7.65
CA SER A 37 -10.01 -6.94 7.84
C SER A 37 -9.28 -5.87 7.02
N ALA A 38 -8.69 -4.90 7.71
CA ALA A 38 -7.64 -4.01 7.22
C ALA A 38 -6.53 -4.15 8.28
N ASP A 39 -5.45 -4.86 7.99
CA ASP A 39 -4.28 -4.34 7.28
C ASP A 39 -3.85 -2.98 7.84
N THR A 40 -3.07 -3.02 8.90
CA THR A 40 -2.62 -1.88 9.69
C THR A 40 -1.48 -1.16 8.98
N ALA A 41 -1.80 -0.38 7.96
CA ALA A 41 -1.10 0.88 7.73
C ALA A 41 -1.67 1.92 8.71
N PRO A 42 -0.87 2.83 9.31
CA PRO A 42 -1.41 3.84 10.21
C PRO A 42 -2.49 4.65 9.48
N GLU A 43 -3.73 4.62 9.98
CA GLU A 43 -4.85 5.32 9.37
C GLU A 43 -4.52 6.82 9.33
N ARG A 44 -4.30 7.35 8.12
CA ARG A 44 -3.97 8.77 7.88
C ARG A 44 -5.16 9.71 8.12
N THR A 45 -6.29 9.12 8.50
CA THR A 45 -7.54 9.74 8.89
C THR A 45 -8.13 8.99 10.08
N TYR A 46 -8.88 9.67 10.94
CA TYR A 46 -9.48 9.10 12.13
C TYR A 46 -10.99 8.99 11.95
N THR A 47 -11.52 7.79 12.11
CA THR A 47 -12.98 7.59 12.10
C THR A 47 -13.60 8.23 13.34
N ILE A 48 -14.56 9.13 13.12
CA ILE A 48 -15.31 9.74 14.22
C ILE A 48 -16.41 8.78 14.63
N GLN A 49 -16.42 8.41 15.91
CA GLN A 49 -17.51 7.64 16.51
C GLN A 49 -18.31 8.49 17.49
N VAL A 50 -19.62 8.32 17.49
CA VAL A 50 -20.53 8.93 18.47
C VAL A 50 -21.17 7.79 19.26
N ASN A 51 -20.93 7.75 20.57
CA ASN A 51 -21.38 6.66 21.46
C ASN A 51 -20.91 5.25 21.04
N GLY A 52 -19.75 5.16 20.37
CA GLY A 52 -19.20 3.90 19.85
C GLY A 52 -19.78 3.48 18.50
N GLU A 53 -20.67 4.29 17.90
CA GLU A 53 -21.17 4.08 16.54
C GLU A 53 -20.35 4.89 15.55
N ASP A 54 -19.90 4.24 14.48
CA ASP A 54 -19.21 4.88 13.35
C ASP A 54 -20.14 5.87 12.64
N THR A 55 -19.68 7.12 12.50
CA THR A 55 -20.43 8.18 11.81
C THR A 55 -20.21 8.19 10.29
N GLY A 56 -19.26 7.42 9.79
CA GLY A 56 -18.77 7.48 8.41
C GLY A 56 -17.94 8.73 8.11
N ILE A 57 -17.66 9.57 9.11
CA ILE A 57 -16.86 10.79 8.96
C ILE A 57 -15.40 10.47 9.31
N GLN A 58 -14.50 10.84 8.38
CA GLN A 58 -13.07 10.78 8.57
C GLN A 58 -12.51 12.16 8.93
N ALA A 59 -11.77 12.23 10.04
CA ALA A 59 -11.06 13.43 10.48
C ALA A 59 -9.59 13.39 10.05
N CYS A 60 -9.08 14.49 9.54
CA CYS A 60 -7.66 14.66 9.23
C CYS A 60 -7.02 15.62 10.24
N VAL A 61 -5.88 15.21 10.81
CA VAL A 61 -5.11 16.09 11.69
C VAL A 61 -4.25 17.03 10.86
N MET A 62 -4.53 18.33 10.98
CA MET A 62 -3.81 19.39 10.28
C MET A 62 -2.75 20.01 11.19
N VAL A 63 -1.54 20.18 10.67
CA VAL A 63 -0.38 20.62 11.46
C VAL A 63 0.40 21.74 10.77
N PRO A 64 1.06 22.62 11.53
CA PRO A 64 1.83 23.73 10.97
C PRO A 64 3.06 23.22 10.23
N LEU A 65 3.06 23.36 8.89
CA LEU A 65 4.06 22.77 8.00
C LEU A 65 5.48 23.15 8.40
N ARG A 66 5.78 24.45 8.44
CA ARG A 66 7.14 24.95 8.70
C ARG A 66 7.68 24.48 10.06
N ALA A 67 6.87 24.63 11.10
CA ALA A 67 7.29 24.37 12.48
C ALA A 67 7.68 22.91 12.71
N ILE A 68 7.03 21.98 12.01
CA ILE A 68 7.38 20.56 12.07
C ILE A 68 8.50 20.25 11.08
N ALA A 69 8.37 20.64 9.81
CA ALA A 69 9.35 20.35 8.76
C ALA A 69 10.78 20.75 9.15
N GLU A 70 10.97 21.96 9.68
CA GLU A 70 12.29 22.46 10.09
C GLU A 70 12.87 21.65 11.27
N LYS A 71 12.04 21.16 12.18
CA LYS A 71 12.48 20.26 13.27
C LYS A 71 12.90 18.88 12.76
N LEU A 72 12.33 18.44 11.65
CA LEU A 72 12.66 17.18 10.98
C LEU A 72 13.84 17.34 9.99
N GLY A 73 14.46 18.52 9.91
CA GLY A 73 15.62 18.79 9.04
C GLY A 73 15.28 19.20 7.61
N PHE A 74 14.01 19.48 7.30
CA PHE A 74 13.60 20.00 5.99
C PHE A 74 13.73 21.53 5.96
N GLN A 75 14.20 22.05 4.83
CA GLN A 75 14.04 23.43 4.44
C GLN A 75 12.68 23.64 3.79
N VAL A 76 12.06 24.78 4.08
CA VAL A 76 10.75 25.14 3.51
C VAL A 76 10.85 26.45 2.76
N THR A 77 10.46 26.45 1.48
CA THR A 77 10.54 27.61 0.59
C THR A 77 9.21 27.85 -0.09
N TRP A 78 8.71 29.09 -0.06
CA TRP A 78 7.45 29.47 -0.69
C TRP A 78 7.70 30.11 -2.05
N SER A 79 6.89 29.76 -3.05
CA SER A 79 6.91 30.41 -4.37
C SER A 79 5.54 30.32 -5.02
N ASN A 80 4.94 31.46 -5.38
CA ASN A 80 3.74 31.53 -6.23
C ASN A 80 2.61 30.52 -5.89
N GLY A 81 2.22 30.42 -4.61
CA GLY A 81 1.11 29.55 -4.19
C GLY A 81 1.48 28.07 -3.97
N THR A 82 2.77 27.73 -4.10
CA THR A 82 3.32 26.43 -3.72
C THR A 82 4.37 26.56 -2.62
N VAL A 83 4.64 25.45 -1.97
CA VAL A 83 5.64 25.34 -0.89
C VAL A 83 6.52 24.14 -1.18
N LEU A 84 7.80 24.38 -1.47
CA LEU A 84 8.82 23.35 -1.55
C LEU A 84 9.27 22.97 -0.14
N VAL A 85 9.29 21.68 0.15
CA VAL A 85 9.79 21.09 1.40
C VAL A 85 10.86 20.09 1.01
N ASP A 86 12.10 20.30 1.45
CA ASP A 86 13.27 19.56 0.96
C ASP A 86 14.33 19.41 2.06
N ASN A 87 14.85 18.19 2.28
CA ASN A 87 15.96 17.93 3.21
C ASN A 87 17.26 17.50 2.50
N GLY A 88 17.34 17.61 1.18
CA GLY A 88 18.46 17.17 0.35
C GLY A 88 18.41 15.68 -0.03
N VAL A 89 17.52 14.89 0.58
CA VAL A 89 17.32 13.45 0.29
C VAL A 89 15.92 13.19 -0.24
N MET A 90 14.89 13.79 0.35
CA MET A 90 13.49 13.72 -0.06
C MET A 90 12.95 15.13 -0.19
N HIS A 91 12.11 15.35 -1.21
CA HIS A 91 11.41 16.61 -1.38
C HIS A 91 9.97 16.43 -1.86
N THR A 92 9.16 17.45 -1.60
CA THR A 92 7.79 17.58 -2.13
C THR A 92 7.48 19.04 -2.43
N THR A 93 6.66 19.29 -3.45
CA THR A 93 6.06 20.60 -3.69
C THR A 93 4.58 20.56 -3.33
N VAL A 94 4.24 21.18 -2.21
CA VAL A 94 2.88 21.30 -1.71
C VAL A 94 2.16 22.41 -2.49
N THR A 95 0.97 22.12 -3.01
CA THR A 95 0.11 23.13 -3.67
C THR A 95 -1.04 23.52 -2.75
N ILE A 96 -1.15 24.80 -2.40
CA ILE A 96 -2.22 25.27 -1.50
C ILE A 96 -3.59 25.05 -2.14
N GLY A 97 -4.55 24.54 -1.38
CA GLY A 97 -5.92 24.27 -1.82
C GLY A 97 -6.09 22.98 -2.63
N LYS A 98 -5.04 22.16 -2.78
CA LYS A 98 -5.10 20.90 -3.53
C LYS A 98 -4.67 19.70 -2.68
N ASP A 99 -5.59 18.76 -2.48
CA ASP A 99 -5.31 17.45 -1.88
C ASP A 99 -4.69 16.52 -2.95
N SER A 100 -3.41 16.73 -3.22
CA SER A 100 -2.63 15.93 -4.15
C SER A 100 -1.15 16.17 -3.90
N TYR A 101 -0.47 15.11 -3.47
CA TYR A 101 0.91 15.15 -3.00
C TYR A 101 1.78 14.20 -3.82
N ILE A 102 3.02 14.61 -4.02
CA ILE A 102 4.07 13.82 -4.68
C ILE A 102 5.30 13.92 -3.79
N VAL A 103 5.93 12.79 -3.49
CA VAL A 103 7.22 12.74 -2.81
C VAL A 103 8.26 12.21 -3.79
N THR A 104 9.40 12.89 -3.85
CA THR A 104 10.48 12.58 -4.79
C THR A 104 11.78 12.44 -4.01
N THR A 105 12.57 11.42 -4.34
CA THR A 105 13.94 11.28 -3.84
C THR A 105 14.89 12.16 -4.64
N SER A 106 15.76 12.85 -3.93
CA SER A 106 16.88 13.65 -4.46
C SER A 106 18.19 12.87 -4.46
N ASN A 107 18.20 11.61 -4.00
CA ASN A 107 19.39 10.76 -4.01
C ASN A 107 19.76 10.39 -5.46
N PRO A 108 20.98 10.72 -5.95
CA PRO A 108 21.38 10.47 -7.34
C PRO A 108 21.43 8.99 -7.72
N ASP A 109 21.58 8.08 -6.75
CA ASP A 109 21.66 6.64 -6.98
C ASP A 109 20.27 5.95 -6.91
N LEU A 110 19.23 6.69 -6.54
CA LEU A 110 17.86 6.17 -6.43
C LEU A 110 16.93 6.96 -7.35
N VAL A 111 16.23 6.27 -8.27
CA VAL A 111 15.14 6.89 -9.03
C VAL A 111 13.83 6.61 -8.31
N GLY A 112 13.20 7.63 -7.75
CA GLY A 112 11.97 7.47 -6.98
C GLY A 112 11.12 8.73 -6.97
N MET A 113 9.97 8.68 -7.63
CA MET A 113 8.91 9.68 -7.52
C MET A 113 7.60 8.92 -7.28
N SER A 114 6.86 9.28 -6.25
CA SER A 114 5.54 8.70 -6.03
C SER A 114 4.58 9.14 -7.14
N ALA A 115 3.58 8.31 -7.47
CA ALA A 115 2.39 8.82 -8.14
C ALA A 115 1.70 9.87 -7.25
N PRO A 116 0.92 10.81 -7.80
CA PRO A 116 0.11 11.72 -7.01
C PRO A 116 -0.84 10.95 -6.08
N PHE A 117 -0.84 11.27 -4.79
CA PHE A 117 -1.72 10.65 -3.79
C PHE A 117 -2.47 11.69 -2.96
N SER A 118 -3.59 11.28 -2.38
CA SER A 118 -4.38 12.10 -1.44
C SER A 118 -4.01 11.75 0.00
N LEU A 119 -4.06 12.76 0.87
CA LEU A 119 -3.90 12.61 2.32
C LEU A 119 -5.21 12.92 3.07
N GLY A 120 -6.33 13.01 2.35
CA GLY A 120 -7.67 13.23 2.89
C GLY A 120 -8.01 14.70 3.18
N ALA A 121 -7.07 15.63 3.04
CA ALA A 121 -7.33 17.06 3.16
C ALA A 121 -6.35 17.90 2.35
N ALA A 122 -6.83 19.02 1.81
CA ALA A 122 -5.98 19.97 1.10
C ALA A 122 -5.19 20.87 2.07
N PRO A 123 -3.97 21.30 1.73
CA PRO A 123 -3.23 22.30 2.48
C PRO A 123 -3.96 23.65 2.45
N TYR A 124 -3.92 24.39 3.54
CA TYR A 124 -4.48 25.74 3.59
C TYR A 124 -3.56 26.70 4.36
N VAL A 125 -3.84 28.00 4.23
CA VAL A 125 -3.14 29.05 4.96
C VAL A 125 -4.16 29.77 5.84
N THR A 126 -3.87 29.85 7.14
CA THR A 126 -4.60 30.71 8.07
C THR A 126 -3.60 31.43 8.97
N ASP A 127 -3.84 32.71 9.23
CA ASP A 127 -2.97 33.57 10.04
C ASP A 127 -1.49 33.54 9.63
N GLY A 128 -1.24 33.44 8.31
CA GLY A 128 0.11 33.37 7.75
C GLY A 128 0.84 32.03 7.96
N VAL A 129 0.20 31.04 8.58
CA VAL A 129 0.74 29.70 8.78
C VAL A 129 0.15 28.75 7.75
N THR A 130 1.02 28.01 7.06
CA THR A 130 0.61 26.91 6.17
C THR A 130 0.35 25.65 6.99
N TYR A 131 -0.85 25.09 6.87
CA TYR A 131 -1.25 23.84 7.49
C TYR A 131 -1.34 22.74 6.43
N VAL A 132 -0.84 21.56 6.79
CA VAL A 132 -0.84 20.35 5.95
C VAL A 132 -1.38 19.17 6.75
N PRO A 133 -1.87 18.10 6.07
CA PRO A 133 -2.15 16.83 6.72
C PRO A 133 -0.90 16.28 7.40
N LEU A 134 -1.06 15.79 8.62
CA LEU A 134 0.01 15.14 9.38
C LEU A 134 0.68 14.00 8.59
N GLY A 135 -0.11 13.26 7.78
CA GLY A 135 0.38 12.18 6.92
C GLY A 135 1.41 12.63 5.86
N LEU A 136 1.58 13.93 5.61
CA LEU A 136 2.65 14.41 4.73
C LEU A 136 4.04 14.08 5.31
N PHE A 137 4.19 14.15 6.64
CA PHE A 137 5.45 13.83 7.30
C PHE A 137 5.73 12.33 7.33
N ASP A 138 4.69 11.50 7.44
CA ASP A 138 4.82 10.05 7.25
C ASP A 138 5.37 9.74 5.85
N ALA A 139 4.77 10.33 4.81
CA ALA A 139 5.21 10.14 3.44
C ALA A 139 6.66 10.64 3.21
N LEU A 140 7.02 11.81 3.74
CA LEU A 140 8.36 12.40 3.61
C LEU A 140 9.44 11.61 4.36
N LEU A 141 9.07 10.84 5.38
CA LEU A 141 9.96 9.97 6.15
C LEU A 141 9.98 8.52 5.63
N GLY A 142 9.29 8.26 4.51
CA GLY A 142 9.30 6.97 3.81
C GLY A 142 8.17 6.01 4.18
N SER A 143 7.11 6.48 4.85
CA SER A 143 5.92 5.69 5.22
C SER A 143 6.26 4.42 6.01
N LYS A 144 7.24 4.47 6.91
CA LYS A 144 7.65 3.32 7.73
C LYS A 144 6.64 3.11 8.86
N GLU A 145 6.39 1.85 9.21
CA GLU A 145 5.56 1.52 10.37
C GLU A 145 6.09 2.20 11.63
N GLY A 146 5.20 2.81 12.43
CA GLY A 146 5.57 3.51 13.65
C GLY A 146 6.17 4.90 13.47
N THR A 147 6.30 5.42 12.25
CA THR A 147 6.77 6.81 12.01
C THR A 147 5.89 7.83 12.74
N ILE A 148 4.58 7.61 12.70
CA ILE A 148 3.60 8.43 13.42
C ILE A 148 2.86 7.53 14.42
N ALA A 149 2.89 7.94 15.69
CA ALA A 149 2.17 7.27 16.76
C ALA A 149 1.31 8.27 17.54
N VAL A 150 0.16 7.80 18.03
CA VAL A 150 -0.72 8.58 18.92
C VAL A 150 -0.76 7.90 20.27
N GLU A 151 -0.25 8.60 21.29
CA GLU A 151 -0.22 8.12 22.68
C GLU A 151 -0.97 9.10 23.57
N GLY A 152 -2.21 8.75 23.91
CA GLY A 152 -3.08 9.61 24.72
C GLY A 152 -3.28 10.97 24.04
N SER A 153 -2.67 12.02 24.59
CA SER A 153 -2.75 13.39 24.08
C SER A 153 -1.52 13.83 23.26
N LYS A 154 -0.62 12.90 22.91
CA LYS A 154 0.61 13.19 22.18
C LYS A 154 0.59 12.57 20.80
N ILE A 155 1.03 13.35 19.82
CA ILE A 155 1.40 12.86 18.49
C ILE A 155 2.92 12.79 18.47
N LEU A 156 3.46 11.61 18.24
CA LEU A 156 4.89 11.33 18.17
C LEU A 156 5.26 11.18 16.69
N ILE A 157 6.30 11.90 16.27
CA ILE A 157 6.92 11.74 14.96
C ILE A 157 8.33 11.20 15.21
N HIS A 158 8.57 9.95 14.85
CA HIS A 158 9.86 9.30 15.03
C HIS A 158 10.74 9.57 13.81
N THR A 159 11.75 10.43 13.98
CA THR A 159 12.76 10.76 12.94
C THR A 159 13.92 9.81 12.90
N ASP A 160 14.07 9.02 13.96
CA ASP A 160 15.08 8.00 14.00
C ASP A 160 14.73 7.05 12.86
N SER A 161 15.48 7.19 11.77
CA SER A 161 16.00 6.04 11.06
C SER A 161 16.95 5.30 12.00
N GLY A 162 16.45 4.95 13.18
CA GLY A 162 16.77 3.69 13.78
C GLY A 162 16.36 2.65 12.74
N SER A 163 17.26 2.41 11.79
CA SER A 163 17.89 1.11 11.88
C SER A 163 18.51 1.02 13.29
N THR A 164 17.68 0.85 14.33
CA THR A 164 17.90 -0.33 15.13
C THR A 164 17.95 -1.37 14.04
N GLU A 165 19.16 -1.87 13.71
CA GLU A 165 19.23 -3.20 13.18
C GLU A 165 18.43 -4.00 14.20
N LEU A 166 17.14 -4.15 13.89
CA LEU A 166 16.21 -4.97 14.59
C LEU A 166 16.89 -6.30 14.41
N ALA A 167 17.60 -6.73 15.47
CA ALA A 167 18.74 -7.65 15.38
C ALA A 167 18.43 -8.63 14.27
N ASN A 168 19.16 -8.57 13.13
CA ASN A 168 18.69 -9.17 11.88
C ASN A 168 18.14 -10.56 12.21
N PRO A 169 16.81 -10.75 12.16
CA PRO A 169 16.20 -11.93 12.78
C PRO A 169 16.52 -13.19 11.96
N PHE A 170 17.09 -12.99 10.77
CA PHE A 170 17.60 -14.03 9.92
C PHE A 170 18.91 -14.60 10.44
N THR A 171 18.94 -15.92 10.54
CA THR A 171 20.15 -16.74 10.65
C THR A 171 20.42 -17.35 9.28
N ASP A 172 21.64 -17.20 8.75
CA ASP A 172 22.04 -17.88 7.52
C ASP A 172 22.16 -19.39 7.76
N CYS A 173 21.72 -20.18 6.79
CA CYS A 173 21.76 -21.64 6.80
C CYS A 173 22.55 -22.15 5.59
N THR A 174 23.32 -23.21 5.79
CA THR A 174 24.08 -23.84 4.70
C THR A 174 23.18 -24.74 3.86
N THR A 175 22.12 -25.29 4.47
CA THR A 175 21.22 -26.23 3.80
C THR A 175 19.75 -25.90 4.07
N LEU A 176 18.88 -26.30 3.14
CA LEU A 176 17.44 -26.15 3.33
C LEU A 176 16.95 -26.94 4.55
N LYS A 177 17.55 -28.11 4.82
CA LYS A 177 17.20 -28.96 5.95
C LYS A 177 17.46 -28.28 7.30
N GLU A 178 18.60 -27.61 7.42
CA GLU A 178 18.94 -26.80 8.60
C GLU A 178 17.92 -25.68 8.84
N ALA A 179 17.54 -24.95 7.78
CA ALA A 179 16.53 -23.91 7.88
C ALA A 179 15.16 -24.47 8.31
N GLN A 180 14.75 -25.62 7.79
CA GLN A 180 13.51 -26.30 8.18
C GLN A 180 13.53 -26.74 9.65
N ASP A 181 14.65 -27.27 10.13
CA ASP A 181 14.80 -27.71 11.52
C ASP A 181 14.74 -26.51 12.50
N LEU A 182 15.32 -25.37 12.11
CA LEU A 182 15.26 -24.12 12.89
C LEU A 182 13.88 -23.44 12.82
N ALA A 183 13.19 -23.52 11.69
CA ALA A 183 11.85 -22.96 11.51
C ALA A 183 10.76 -23.80 12.19
N GLY A 184 11.00 -25.11 12.37
CA GLY A 184 10.01 -26.04 12.89
C GLY A 184 8.97 -26.49 11.85
N PHE A 185 9.17 -26.21 10.57
CA PHE A 185 8.31 -26.62 9.47
C PHE A 185 9.11 -26.87 8.19
N SER A 186 8.53 -27.66 7.28
CA SER A 186 9.16 -27.98 5.98
C SER A 186 8.71 -27.02 4.88
N ILE A 187 9.57 -26.83 3.89
CA ILE A 187 9.29 -26.13 2.63
C ILE A 187 9.91 -26.91 1.46
N THR A 188 9.22 -27.03 0.33
CA THR A 188 9.86 -27.40 -0.94
C THR A 188 10.09 -26.17 -1.80
N VAL A 189 11.18 -26.14 -2.57
CA VAL A 189 11.52 -25.05 -3.50
C VAL A 189 11.98 -25.65 -4.83
N PRO A 190 11.79 -24.96 -5.96
CA PRO A 190 12.33 -25.38 -7.25
C PRO A 190 13.87 -25.45 -7.18
N GLU A 191 14.48 -26.30 -8.00
CA GLU A 191 15.94 -26.31 -8.11
C GLU A 191 16.44 -24.99 -8.72
N ALA A 192 17.62 -24.55 -8.26
CA ALA A 192 18.27 -23.38 -8.82
C ALA A 192 18.54 -23.59 -10.32
N SER A 193 18.26 -22.58 -11.13
CA SER A 193 18.58 -22.64 -12.56
C SER A 193 20.09 -22.73 -12.77
N SER A 194 20.55 -23.27 -13.90
CA SER A 194 21.98 -23.31 -14.24
C SER A 194 22.62 -21.93 -14.38
N ALA A 195 21.82 -20.86 -14.50
CA ALA A 195 22.28 -19.48 -14.54
C ALA A 195 22.46 -18.87 -13.14
N CYS A 196 21.95 -19.52 -12.09
CA CYS A 196 22.08 -19.10 -10.70
C CYS A 196 23.54 -19.13 -10.28
N LYS A 197 24.06 -17.99 -9.81
CA LYS A 197 25.44 -17.86 -9.33
C LYS A 197 25.55 -18.03 -7.82
N GLU A 198 24.49 -17.70 -7.11
CA GLU A 198 24.48 -17.72 -5.66
C GLU A 198 23.11 -18.17 -5.14
N THR A 199 23.12 -19.06 -4.16
CA THR A 199 21.93 -19.44 -3.40
C THR A 199 22.13 -19.06 -1.95
N ARG A 200 21.19 -18.30 -1.39
CA ARG A 200 21.18 -17.92 0.03
C ARG A 200 19.96 -18.55 0.69
N ILE A 201 20.16 -19.17 1.85
CA ILE A 201 19.10 -19.77 2.64
C ILE A 201 19.15 -19.11 4.01
N ARG A 202 18.03 -18.53 4.44
CA ARG A 202 17.95 -17.82 5.71
C ARG A 202 16.70 -18.21 6.47
N VAL A 203 16.75 -18.14 7.79
CA VAL A 203 15.64 -18.51 8.66
C VAL A 203 15.43 -17.49 9.76
N ILE A 204 14.18 -17.11 10.00
CA ILE A 204 13.75 -16.54 11.28
C ILE A 204 13.23 -17.71 12.11
N LYS A 205 13.97 -18.06 13.17
CA LYS A 205 13.70 -19.26 13.98
C LYS A 205 12.24 -19.33 14.42
N GLY A 206 11.59 -20.46 14.16
CA GLY A 206 10.18 -20.68 14.49
C GLY A 206 9.15 -19.92 13.65
N SER A 207 9.56 -19.15 12.63
CA SER A 207 8.68 -18.18 11.98
C SER A 207 8.72 -18.22 10.44
N LEU A 208 9.91 -18.13 9.82
CA LEU A 208 10.04 -17.89 8.38
C LEU A 208 11.26 -18.63 7.81
N ILE A 209 11.09 -19.27 6.66
CA ILE A 209 12.20 -19.73 5.81
C ILE A 209 12.23 -18.87 4.55
N GLU A 210 13.43 -18.43 4.16
CA GLU A 210 13.70 -17.73 2.91
C GLU A 210 14.76 -18.48 2.10
N VAL A 211 14.51 -18.61 0.80
CA VAL A 211 15.47 -19.07 -0.19
C VAL A 211 15.57 -18.03 -1.30
N VAL A 212 16.78 -17.57 -1.57
CA VAL A 212 17.07 -16.60 -2.63
C VAL A 212 18.01 -17.23 -3.65
N TYR A 213 17.62 -17.19 -4.91
CA TYR A 213 18.48 -17.50 -6.05
C TYR A 213 18.89 -16.21 -6.74
N ALA A 214 20.19 -15.95 -6.83
CA ALA A 214 20.73 -14.71 -7.36
C ALA A 214 21.66 -14.93 -8.56
N ASN A 215 21.57 -14.03 -9.54
CA ASN A 215 22.46 -13.89 -10.68
C ASN A 215 22.79 -12.40 -10.89
N GLY A 216 23.74 -11.88 -10.10
CA GLY A 216 24.03 -10.44 -10.11
C GLY A 216 22.91 -9.67 -9.41
N GLU A 217 22.27 -8.74 -10.13
CA GLU A 217 21.14 -7.94 -9.64
C GLU A 217 19.77 -8.64 -9.83
N GLU A 218 19.77 -9.78 -10.51
CA GLU A 218 18.57 -10.61 -10.69
C GLU A 218 18.39 -11.54 -9.50
N GLU A 219 17.25 -11.47 -8.82
CA GLU A 219 16.93 -12.30 -7.66
C GLU A 219 15.53 -12.90 -7.79
N LEU A 220 15.43 -14.20 -7.49
CA LEU A 220 14.18 -14.89 -7.19
C LEU A 220 14.17 -15.22 -5.70
N CYS A 221 13.21 -14.67 -4.96
CA CYS A 221 13.06 -14.90 -3.52
C CYS A 221 11.81 -15.73 -3.25
N ILE A 222 11.95 -16.79 -2.46
CA ILE A 222 10.88 -17.69 -2.07
C ILE A 222 10.81 -17.72 -0.55
N ARG A 223 9.61 -17.52 -0.01
CA ARG A 223 9.37 -17.47 1.43
C ARG A 223 8.19 -18.33 1.83
N LYS A 224 8.33 -19.01 2.98
CA LYS A 224 7.23 -19.66 3.70
C LYS A 224 7.30 -19.26 5.16
N GLY A 225 6.22 -18.70 5.68
CA GLY A 225 6.10 -18.32 7.09
C GLY A 225 4.86 -18.88 7.76
N SER A 226 4.88 -18.94 9.09
CA SER A 226 3.71 -19.30 9.89
C SER A 226 2.67 -18.17 9.90
N GLY A 227 1.38 -18.52 9.92
CA GLY A 227 0.28 -17.56 10.01
C GLY A 227 -0.28 -17.19 8.64
N SER A 228 -0.90 -16.01 8.57
CA SER A 228 -1.67 -15.55 7.40
C SER A 228 -1.25 -14.18 6.88
N GLY A 229 -0.23 -13.55 7.48
CA GLY A 229 0.27 -12.25 7.04
C GLY A 229 1.08 -12.34 5.74
N ASP A 230 1.28 -11.23 5.05
CA ASP A 230 2.19 -11.19 3.90
C ASP A 230 3.65 -11.35 4.37
N VAL A 231 4.36 -12.32 3.81
CA VAL A 231 5.78 -12.58 4.11
C VAL A 231 6.73 -12.19 2.99
N SER A 232 6.22 -11.61 1.90
CA SER A 232 7.00 -11.24 0.72
C SER A 232 8.14 -10.27 1.04
N GLY A 233 7.94 -9.38 2.02
CA GLY A 233 8.83 -8.24 2.27
C GLY A 233 8.90 -7.28 1.08
N ASP A 234 7.90 -7.33 0.20
CA ASP A 234 7.81 -6.51 -0.99
C ASP A 234 6.74 -5.43 -0.79
N TYR A 235 7.20 -4.19 -0.59
CA TYR A 235 6.35 -3.03 -0.35
C TYR A 235 6.10 -2.21 -1.63
N ASN A 236 6.48 -2.74 -2.79
CA ASN A 236 6.29 -2.02 -4.05
C ASN A 236 4.81 -1.97 -4.45
N PHE A 237 4.44 -0.87 -5.10
CA PHE A 237 3.15 -0.75 -5.76
C PHE A 237 3.22 -1.29 -7.19
N TYR A 238 2.24 -2.11 -7.56
CA TYR A 238 2.14 -2.73 -8.88
C TYR A 238 0.90 -2.26 -9.62
N ALA A 239 1.06 -1.93 -10.91
CA ALA A 239 -0.05 -1.47 -11.75
C ALA A 239 -1.12 -2.56 -11.97
N GLN A 240 -0.74 -3.84 -11.88
CA GLN A 240 -1.65 -4.98 -12.07
C GLN A 240 -1.64 -5.89 -10.84
N THR A 241 -2.83 -6.25 -10.38
CA THR A 241 -3.05 -7.29 -9.37
C THR A 241 -4.14 -8.22 -9.86
N LYS A 242 -3.92 -9.53 -9.79
CA LYS A 242 -4.86 -10.56 -10.23
C LYS A 242 -4.87 -11.71 -9.25
N SER A 243 -6.06 -12.17 -8.89
CA SER A 243 -6.24 -13.43 -8.16
C SER A 243 -6.47 -14.56 -9.16
N VAL A 244 -5.65 -15.62 -9.06
CA VAL A 244 -5.69 -16.80 -9.92
C VAL A 244 -5.73 -18.06 -9.07
N THR A 245 -6.15 -19.17 -9.67
CA THR A 245 -6.13 -20.50 -9.02
C THR A 245 -5.00 -21.33 -9.60
N VAL A 246 -4.07 -21.78 -8.75
CA VAL A 246 -2.95 -22.66 -9.12
C VAL A 246 -3.01 -23.88 -8.21
N ASP A 247 -3.19 -25.08 -8.78
CA ASP A 247 -3.34 -26.34 -8.02
C ASP A 247 -4.37 -26.28 -6.86
N GLY A 248 -5.45 -25.53 -7.07
CA GLY A 248 -6.51 -25.33 -6.05
C GLY A 248 -6.18 -24.28 -4.98
N LEU A 249 -4.99 -23.67 -5.02
CA LEU A 249 -4.61 -22.54 -4.17
C LEU A 249 -5.08 -21.24 -4.80
N GLN A 250 -5.65 -20.35 -3.99
CA GLN A 250 -5.94 -18.99 -4.41
C GLN A 250 -4.68 -18.14 -4.24
N VAL A 251 -4.13 -17.67 -5.35
CA VAL A 251 -2.88 -16.91 -5.40
C VAL A 251 -3.14 -15.50 -5.89
N THR A 252 -2.59 -14.51 -5.20
CA THR A 252 -2.57 -13.12 -5.67
C THR A 252 -1.24 -12.84 -6.36
N MET A 253 -1.29 -12.58 -7.66
CA MET A 253 -0.15 -12.17 -8.49
C MET A 253 -0.18 -10.66 -8.72
N LYS A 254 0.97 -10.00 -8.57
CA LYS A 254 1.17 -8.56 -8.76
C LYS A 254 2.31 -8.30 -9.74
N GLY A 255 2.19 -7.26 -10.55
CA GLY A 255 3.19 -6.90 -11.55
C GLY A 255 2.77 -5.75 -12.48
N ALA A 256 3.40 -5.67 -13.64
CA ALA A 256 3.12 -4.66 -14.66
C ALA A 256 3.37 -5.24 -16.06
N ASP A 257 2.64 -4.74 -17.07
CA ASP A 257 2.86 -5.06 -18.49
C ASP A 257 2.94 -6.55 -18.86
N GLY A 258 2.24 -7.40 -18.09
CA GLY A 258 2.23 -8.86 -18.30
C GLY A 258 3.35 -9.63 -17.60
N GLU A 259 4.29 -8.93 -16.97
CA GLU A 259 5.31 -9.50 -16.09
C GLU A 259 4.81 -9.56 -14.65
N ILE A 260 4.97 -10.71 -14.02
CA ILE A 260 4.63 -10.93 -12.61
C ILE A 260 5.89 -10.77 -11.78
N ARG A 261 5.83 -9.87 -10.80
CA ARG A 261 6.94 -9.54 -9.89
C ARG A 261 6.75 -10.17 -8.53
N LEU A 262 5.51 -10.41 -8.12
CA LEU A 262 5.18 -11.00 -6.82
C LEU A 262 3.98 -11.95 -6.94
N ALA A 263 4.05 -13.09 -6.28
CA ALA A 263 2.92 -13.97 -6.00
C ALA A 263 2.84 -14.26 -4.50
N THR A 264 1.63 -14.20 -3.93
CA THR A 264 1.36 -14.48 -2.51
C THR A 264 0.17 -15.39 -2.36
N TRP A 265 0.22 -16.32 -1.40
CA TRP A 265 -0.90 -17.20 -1.08
C TRP A 265 -0.79 -17.75 0.35
N SER A 266 -1.86 -18.38 0.83
CA SER A 266 -1.88 -19.06 2.12
C SER A 266 -2.43 -20.47 1.98
N SER A 267 -1.88 -21.41 2.75
CA SER A 267 -2.33 -22.80 2.78
C SER A 267 -1.92 -23.47 4.09
N GLY A 268 -2.83 -24.22 4.71
CA GLY A 268 -2.51 -25.06 5.87
C GLY A 268 -1.98 -24.32 7.10
N GLY A 269 -2.38 -23.06 7.32
CA GLY A 269 -1.89 -22.23 8.43
C GLY A 269 -0.52 -21.57 8.16
N TYR A 270 -0.04 -21.65 6.92
CA TYR A 270 1.15 -20.96 6.45
C TYR A 270 0.81 -19.95 5.37
N THR A 271 1.71 -19.00 5.20
CA THR A 271 1.71 -17.96 4.19
C THR A 271 2.98 -18.08 3.35
N PHE A 272 2.87 -17.76 2.07
CA PHE A 272 3.90 -18.00 1.08
C PHE A 272 4.04 -16.79 0.18
N ALA A 273 5.27 -16.56 -0.29
CA ALA A 273 5.56 -15.56 -1.30
C ALA A 273 6.64 -16.04 -2.27
N VAL A 274 6.50 -15.66 -3.54
CA VAL A 274 7.54 -15.75 -4.56
C VAL A 274 7.67 -14.39 -5.21
N SER A 275 8.84 -13.78 -5.15
CA SER A 275 9.13 -12.51 -5.83
C SER A 275 10.31 -12.64 -6.81
N SER A 276 10.22 -11.91 -7.91
CA SER A 276 11.27 -11.81 -8.93
C SER A 276 11.64 -10.36 -9.16
N SER A 277 12.93 -10.03 -9.01
CA SER A 277 13.41 -8.66 -9.17
C SER A 277 13.30 -8.14 -10.59
N GLN A 278 13.33 -9.02 -11.61
CA GLN A 278 13.15 -8.69 -13.04
C GLN A 278 11.76 -9.04 -13.59
N GLY A 279 10.91 -9.66 -12.78
CA GLY A 279 9.61 -10.14 -13.23
C GLY A 279 9.73 -11.38 -14.09
N VAL A 280 8.65 -12.15 -14.16
CA VAL A 280 8.57 -13.38 -14.94
C VAL A 280 7.22 -13.50 -15.63
N SER A 281 7.13 -14.39 -16.61
CA SER A 281 5.84 -14.70 -17.23
C SER A 281 4.85 -15.32 -16.21
N ALA A 282 3.55 -15.20 -16.44
CA ALA A 282 2.53 -15.84 -15.61
C ALA A 282 2.69 -17.38 -15.55
N SER A 283 3.09 -18.00 -16.66
CA SER A 283 3.37 -19.44 -16.72
C SER A 283 4.58 -19.84 -15.87
N GLU A 284 5.64 -19.04 -15.89
CA GLU A 284 6.83 -19.30 -15.09
C GLU A 284 6.57 -19.09 -13.60
N MET A 285 5.85 -18.03 -13.23
CA MET A 285 5.40 -17.83 -11.85
C MET A 285 4.53 -19.00 -11.36
N THR A 286 3.65 -19.52 -12.22
CA THR A 286 2.82 -20.69 -11.92
C THR A 286 3.69 -21.91 -11.61
N ASN A 287 4.74 -22.16 -12.41
CA ASN A 287 5.68 -23.26 -12.16
C ASN A 287 6.39 -23.12 -10.81
N PHE A 288 6.80 -21.90 -10.42
CA PHE A 288 7.39 -21.67 -9.10
C PHE A 288 6.40 -21.96 -7.98
N ILE A 289 5.16 -21.48 -8.09
CA ILE A 289 4.11 -21.73 -7.09
C ILE A 289 3.88 -23.24 -6.92
N GLN A 290 3.80 -24.00 -8.02
CA GLN A 290 3.59 -25.46 -7.95
C GLN A 290 4.75 -26.22 -7.30
N ALA A 291 5.97 -25.69 -7.40
CA ALA A 291 7.14 -26.25 -6.75
C ALA A 291 7.23 -25.94 -5.25
N VAL A 292 6.48 -24.94 -4.77
CA VAL A 292 6.53 -24.49 -3.37
C VAL A 292 5.38 -25.07 -2.53
N LYS A 293 5.74 -25.85 -1.51
CA LYS A 293 4.80 -26.55 -0.61
C LYS A 293 5.19 -26.40 0.86
#